data_AF-A0A2V6B4N6-F1
#
_entry.id   AF-A0A2V6B4N6-F1
#
_cell.length_a   1.000
_cell.length_b   1.000
_cell.length_c   1.000
_cell.angle_alpha   90.00
_cell.angle_beta   90.00
_cell.angle_gamma   90.00
#
_symmetry.space_group_name_H-M   'P 1'
#
loop_
_entity.id
_entity.type
_entity.pdbx_description
1 polymer ?
#
loop_
_entity_poly.entity_id
_entity_poly.type
_entity_poly.pdbx_seq_one_letter_code
_entity_poly.pdbx_strand_id
1 'polypeptide(L)'
;MLITAGIAACLRWRDTWKNGGSSAIARDLRRLSPIWALILVYASFSLTSHLNIGHRHLLPIYPAIFIACGACTYFFRTKSGKTVAIFAGAMMCWQIIESSLVGPDYLTYFNQVAGGPKNGYKHLVDSSLDWGQDLPNLRSWLDHHLDTSATTRLYLAYFGTALPGWYGIQATPLPLDSSVQKLSPLEPGTYCISATILQQVYSFYHGRWTGQYESAYRLALTRAVHRFDLPANDSVINGESLQRLRFARLCAYLRQREPIANLGNSILVFQLNQRELDQALYGPPPELAPSL
;
A
#
# COMPACT_ATOMS: atom_id res chain seq x y z
N MET A 1 -9.57 -6.08 -20.89
CA MET A 1 -10.97 -6.03 -21.41
C MET A 1 -11.35 -4.67 -21.99
N LEU A 2 -11.26 -3.55 -21.26
CA LEU A 2 -11.59 -2.21 -21.80
C LEU A 2 -10.75 -1.82 -23.02
N ILE A 3 -9.45 -2.10 -23.01
CA ILE A 3 -8.56 -1.87 -24.16
C ILE A 3 -9.02 -2.69 -25.37
N THR A 4 -9.32 -3.99 -25.18
CA THR A 4 -9.84 -4.87 -26.22
C THR A 4 -11.16 -4.35 -26.81
N ALA A 5 -12.06 -3.91 -25.94
CA ALA A 5 -13.35 -3.30 -26.30
C ALA A 5 -13.14 -2.00 -27.12
N GLY A 6 -12.20 -1.15 -26.72
CA GLY A 6 -11.83 0.07 -27.44
C GLY A 6 -11.24 -0.21 -28.82
N ILE A 7 -10.28 -1.13 -28.91
CA ILE A 7 -9.68 -1.55 -30.19
C ILE A 7 -10.75 -2.12 -31.13
N ALA A 8 -11.64 -2.98 -30.62
CA ALA A 8 -12.73 -3.56 -31.41
C ALA A 8 -13.68 -2.48 -31.96
N ALA A 9 -14.06 -1.50 -31.12
CA ALA A 9 -14.89 -0.38 -31.52
C ALA A 9 -14.19 0.50 -32.59
N CYS A 10 -12.91 0.84 -32.38
CA CYS A 10 -12.12 1.64 -33.30
C CYS A 10 -11.98 0.97 -34.67
N LEU A 11 -11.65 -0.33 -34.72
CA LEU A 11 -11.52 -1.08 -35.98
C LEU A 11 -12.84 -1.12 -36.73
N ARG A 12 -13.94 -1.39 -36.03
CA ARG A 12 -15.27 -1.41 -36.63
C ARG A 12 -15.68 -0.04 -37.16
N TRP A 13 -15.54 1.01 -36.35
CA TRP A 13 -15.94 2.36 -36.76
C TRP A 13 -15.09 2.87 -37.92
N ARG A 14 -13.80 2.55 -37.96
CA ARG A 14 -12.93 2.82 -39.11
C ARG A 14 -13.45 2.14 -40.39
N ASP A 15 -13.75 0.84 -40.32
CA ASP A 15 -14.23 0.09 -41.48
C ASP A 15 -15.64 0.56 -41.92
N THR A 16 -16.48 0.94 -40.95
CA THR A 16 -17.83 1.48 -41.20
C THR A 16 -17.77 2.87 -41.84
N TRP A 17 -16.85 3.73 -41.39
CA TRP A 17 -16.63 5.07 -41.93
C TRP A 17 -16.10 5.02 -43.36
N LYS A 18 -15.15 4.12 -43.64
CA LYS A 18 -14.66 3.84 -45.01
C LYS A 18 -15.77 3.40 -45.97
N ASN A 19 -16.81 2.75 -45.46
CA ASN A 19 -17.96 2.26 -46.24
C ASN A 19 -19.16 3.23 -46.23
N GLY A 20 -18.98 4.49 -45.78
CA GLY A 20 -20.05 5.51 -45.78
C GLY A 20 -21.16 5.33 -44.74
N GLY A 21 -20.98 4.44 -43.75
CA GLY A 21 -22.02 4.02 -42.81
C GLY A 21 -22.15 4.85 -41.52
N SER A 22 -22.18 6.18 -41.60
CA SER A 22 -22.26 7.07 -40.40
C SER A 22 -23.46 6.77 -39.48
N SER A 23 -24.56 6.28 -40.03
CA SER A 23 -25.78 5.90 -39.29
C SER A 23 -25.59 4.70 -38.35
N ALA A 24 -24.64 3.81 -38.64
CA ALA A 24 -24.35 2.65 -37.80
C ALA A 24 -23.56 3.04 -36.54
N ILE A 25 -22.62 3.99 -36.66
CA ILE A 25 -21.87 4.55 -35.53
C ILE A 25 -22.82 5.25 -34.56
N ALA A 26 -23.73 6.08 -35.07
CA ALA A 26 -24.73 6.78 -34.26
C ALA A 26 -25.71 5.83 -33.55
N ARG A 27 -25.96 4.64 -34.11
CA ARG A 27 -26.81 3.61 -33.50
C ARG A 27 -26.09 2.90 -32.35
N ASP A 28 -24.80 2.61 -32.51
CA ASP A 28 -24.00 2.00 -31.44
C ASP A 28 -23.86 2.91 -30.24
N LEU A 29 -23.56 4.20 -30.48
CA LEU A 29 -23.46 5.21 -29.43
C LEU A 29 -24.77 5.36 -28.66
N ARG A 30 -25.92 5.34 -29.36
CA ARG A 30 -27.24 5.35 -28.71
C ARG A 30 -27.54 4.10 -27.88
N ARG A 31 -27.04 2.94 -28.27
CA ARG A 31 -27.22 1.69 -27.50
C ARG A 31 -26.39 1.66 -26.23
N LEU A 32 -25.18 2.22 -26.27
CA LEU A 32 -24.28 2.29 -25.12
C LEU A 32 -24.50 3.54 -24.25
N SER A 33 -25.33 4.49 -24.69
CA SER A 33 -25.52 5.76 -23.99
C SER A 33 -26.01 5.62 -22.54
N PRO A 34 -26.89 4.67 -22.16
CA PRO A 34 -27.30 4.54 -20.75
C PRO A 34 -26.13 4.07 -19.87
N ILE A 35 -25.28 3.20 -20.40
CA ILE A 35 -24.10 2.68 -19.68
C ILE A 35 -23.07 3.80 -19.49
N TRP A 36 -22.78 4.55 -20.55
CA TRP A 36 -21.87 5.70 -20.46
C TRP A 36 -22.44 6.81 -19.59
N ALA A 37 -23.75 7.06 -19.62
CA ALA A 37 -24.39 8.03 -18.73
C ALA A 37 -24.22 7.62 -17.26
N LEU A 38 -24.46 6.36 -16.91
CA LEU A 38 -24.23 5.86 -15.56
C LEU A 38 -22.76 6.02 -15.14
N ILE A 39 -21.83 5.57 -15.98
CA ILE A 39 -20.38 5.67 -15.69
C ILE A 39 -19.97 7.12 -15.49
N LEU A 40 -20.37 8.02 -16.40
CA LEU A 40 -19.95 9.43 -16.38
C LEU A 40 -20.57 10.19 -15.21
N VAL A 41 -21.88 10.05 -14.97
CA VAL A 41 -22.56 10.72 -13.85
C VAL A 41 -21.97 10.27 -12.52
N TYR A 42 -21.81 8.95 -12.34
CA TYR A 42 -21.28 8.41 -11.11
C TYR A 42 -19.79 8.78 -10.93
N ALA A 43 -18.97 8.68 -11.98
CA ALA A 43 -17.56 9.08 -11.91
C ALA A 43 -17.43 10.57 -11.61
N SER A 44 -18.26 11.44 -12.21
CA SER A 44 -18.28 12.87 -11.89
C SER A 44 -18.61 13.12 -10.42
N PHE A 45 -19.64 12.46 -9.88
CA PHE A 45 -19.98 12.58 -8.46
C PHE A 45 -18.86 12.05 -7.56
N SER A 46 -18.25 10.91 -7.93
CA SER A 46 -17.13 10.34 -7.17
C SER A 46 -15.89 11.24 -7.18
N LEU A 47 -15.63 11.97 -8.27
CA LEU A 47 -14.51 12.90 -8.38
C LEU A 47 -14.74 14.23 -7.65
N THR A 48 -16.01 14.64 -7.47
CA THR A 48 -16.36 15.87 -6.73
C THR A 48 -16.68 15.63 -5.25
N SER A 49 -16.83 14.38 -4.83
CA SER A 49 -17.07 14.01 -3.44
C SER A 49 -15.85 14.24 -2.56
N HIS A 50 -16.08 14.66 -1.32
CA HIS A 50 -15.03 14.79 -0.29
C HIS A 50 -14.66 13.45 0.37
N LEU A 51 -15.36 12.36 0.05
CA LEU A 51 -15.07 11.03 0.59
C LEU A 51 -13.87 10.39 -0.11
N ASN A 52 -12.69 10.49 0.49
CA ASN A 52 -11.44 9.98 -0.09
C ASN A 52 -11.03 8.63 0.53
N ILE A 53 -11.88 7.60 0.37
CA ILE A 53 -11.60 6.21 0.83
C ILE A 53 -11.10 5.36 -0.36
N GLY A 54 -10.32 6.02 -1.22
CA GLY A 54 -9.69 5.43 -2.39
C GLY A 54 -10.67 4.91 -3.45
N HIS A 55 -10.19 3.92 -4.20
CA HIS A 55 -10.86 3.36 -5.37
C HIS A 55 -12.23 2.69 -5.08
N ARG A 56 -12.51 2.36 -3.81
CA ARG A 56 -13.72 1.65 -3.40
C ARG A 56 -15.01 2.38 -3.77
N HIS A 57 -14.95 3.71 -3.85
CA HIS A 57 -16.08 4.52 -4.30
C HIS A 57 -16.45 4.27 -5.75
N LEU A 58 -15.52 3.82 -6.60
CA LEU A 58 -15.81 3.52 -8.01
C LEU A 58 -16.38 2.11 -8.24
N LEU A 59 -16.46 1.25 -7.21
CA LEU A 59 -16.97 -0.11 -7.39
C LEU A 59 -18.38 -0.18 -8.03
N PRO A 60 -19.32 0.74 -7.75
CA PRO A 60 -20.64 0.69 -8.38
C PRO A 60 -20.65 0.85 -9.91
N ILE A 61 -19.60 1.42 -10.53
CA ILE A 61 -19.51 1.51 -12.00
C ILE A 61 -18.89 0.27 -12.64
N TYR A 62 -18.31 -0.65 -11.86
CA TYR A 62 -17.65 -1.85 -12.38
C TYR A 62 -18.59 -2.76 -13.16
N PRO A 63 -19.80 -3.10 -12.65
CA PRO A 63 -20.76 -3.90 -13.41
C PRO A 63 -21.11 -3.27 -14.77
N ALA A 64 -21.32 -1.94 -14.80
CA ALA A 64 -21.62 -1.21 -16.02
C ALA A 64 -20.46 -1.28 -17.03
N ILE A 65 -19.22 -1.12 -16.54
CA ILE A 65 -17.99 -1.28 -17.33
C ILE A 65 -17.87 -2.71 -17.89
N PHE A 66 -18.16 -3.74 -17.09
CA PHE A 66 -18.09 -5.13 -17.53
C PHE A 66 -19.17 -5.45 -18.57
N ILE A 67 -20.39 -4.93 -18.41
CA ILE A 67 -21.45 -5.04 -19.42
C ILE A 67 -21.04 -4.32 -20.71
N ALA A 68 -20.45 -3.12 -20.64
CA ALA A 68 -19.93 -2.43 -21.83
C ALA A 68 -18.85 -3.26 -22.54
N CYS A 69 -17.90 -3.84 -21.79
CA CYS A 69 -16.89 -4.72 -22.36
C CYS A 69 -17.51 -5.96 -23.03
N GLY A 70 -18.53 -6.55 -22.40
CA GLY A 70 -19.30 -7.66 -22.95
C GLY A 70 -20.07 -7.26 -24.22
N ALA A 71 -20.67 -6.07 -24.25
CA ALA A 71 -21.37 -5.57 -25.44
C ALA A 71 -20.42 -5.39 -26.63
N CYS A 72 -19.15 -5.07 -26.39
CA CYS A 72 -18.14 -4.97 -27.44
C CYS A 72 -17.79 -6.32 -28.10
N THR A 73 -18.19 -7.46 -27.51
CA THR A 73 -18.09 -8.77 -28.16
C THR A 73 -19.01 -8.90 -29.37
N TYR A 74 -20.08 -8.09 -29.46
CA TYR A 74 -20.89 -7.97 -30.68
C TYR A 74 -20.04 -7.53 -31.88
N PHE A 75 -18.91 -6.84 -31.64
CA PHE A 75 -17.97 -6.41 -32.65
C PHE A 75 -17.04 -7.55 -33.12
N PHE A 76 -17.07 -8.73 -32.51
CA PHE A 76 -16.38 -9.94 -33.01
C PHE A 76 -16.99 -10.49 -34.31
N ARG A 77 -18.15 -9.97 -34.76
CA ARG A 77 -18.82 -10.41 -35.99
C ARG A 77 -18.33 -9.69 -37.26
N THR A 78 -17.34 -8.82 -37.15
CA THR A 78 -16.76 -8.09 -38.29
C THR A 78 -15.63 -8.89 -38.95
N LYS A 79 -15.13 -8.44 -40.11
CA LYS A 79 -13.97 -9.06 -40.79
C LYS A 79 -12.71 -9.16 -39.90
N SER A 80 -12.59 -8.32 -38.88
CA SER A 80 -11.50 -8.31 -37.90
C SER A 80 -11.77 -9.16 -36.65
N GLY A 81 -12.91 -9.85 -36.58
CA GLY A 81 -13.37 -10.61 -35.41
C GLY A 81 -12.38 -11.63 -34.87
N LYS A 82 -11.68 -12.35 -35.76
CA LYS A 82 -10.64 -13.33 -35.39
C LYS A 82 -9.49 -12.67 -34.63
N THR A 83 -8.99 -11.52 -35.10
CA THR A 83 -7.89 -10.79 -34.45
C THR A 83 -8.30 -10.28 -33.07
N VAL A 84 -9.51 -9.71 -32.96
CA VAL A 84 -10.01 -9.21 -31.67
C VAL A 84 -10.24 -10.37 -30.70
N ALA A 85 -10.75 -11.52 -31.17
CA ALA A 85 -10.94 -12.71 -30.34
C ALA A 85 -9.61 -13.29 -29.84
N ILE A 86 -8.58 -13.40 -30.71
CA ILE A 86 -7.23 -13.81 -30.32
C ILE A 86 -6.67 -12.86 -29.26
N PHE A 87 -6.79 -11.55 -29.47
CA PHE A 87 -6.32 -10.56 -28.51
C PHE A 87 -7.08 -10.63 -27.17
N ALA A 88 -8.40 -10.81 -27.20
CA ALA A 88 -9.22 -11.00 -26.00
C ALA A 88 -8.80 -12.25 -25.22
N GLY A 89 -8.58 -13.38 -25.93
CA GLY A 89 -8.08 -14.61 -25.35
C GLY A 89 -6.70 -14.44 -24.72
N ALA A 90 -5.77 -13.77 -25.42
CA ALA A 90 -4.45 -13.45 -24.89
C ALA A 90 -4.52 -12.59 -23.62
N MET A 91 -5.38 -11.56 -23.60
CA MET A 91 -5.60 -10.73 -22.40
C MET A 91 -6.23 -11.51 -21.24
N MET A 92 -7.13 -12.45 -21.53
CA MET A 92 -7.70 -13.32 -20.50
C MET A 92 -6.64 -14.27 -19.92
N CYS A 93 -5.86 -14.93 -20.78
CA CYS A 93 -4.76 -15.79 -20.34
C CYS A 93 -3.74 -15.00 -19.52
N TRP A 94 -3.39 -13.79 -19.94
CA TRP A 94 -2.53 -12.88 -19.18
C TRP A 94 -3.11 -12.59 -17.80
N GLN A 95 -4.40 -12.24 -17.71
CA GLN A 95 -5.07 -11.97 -16.43
C GLN A 95 -5.06 -13.19 -15.50
N ILE A 96 -5.30 -14.39 -16.04
CA ILE A 96 -5.29 -15.64 -15.26
C ILE A 96 -3.88 -15.91 -14.73
N ILE A 97 -2.86 -15.76 -15.58
CA ILE A 97 -1.45 -15.96 -15.19
C ILE A 97 -1.09 -14.96 -14.08
N GLU A 98 -1.34 -13.67 -14.29
CA GLU A 98 -1.06 -12.61 -13.30
C GLU A 98 -1.76 -12.88 -11.96
N SER A 99 -3.05 -13.20 -12.01
CA SER A 99 -3.82 -13.49 -10.78
C SER A 99 -3.28 -14.73 -10.07
N SER A 100 -2.86 -15.76 -10.81
CA SER A 100 -2.32 -16.98 -10.23
C SER A 100 -0.93 -16.77 -9.62
N LEU A 101 -0.09 -15.92 -10.23
CA LEU A 101 1.24 -15.60 -9.72
C LEU A 101 1.22 -14.76 -8.43
N VAL A 102 0.14 -14.01 -8.22
CA VAL A 102 -0.01 -13.12 -7.04
C VAL A 102 -0.68 -13.83 -5.88
N GLY A 103 -1.42 -14.91 -6.13
CA GLY A 103 -2.07 -15.69 -5.08
C GLY A 103 -1.04 -16.25 -4.08
N PRO A 104 -1.31 -16.19 -2.76
CA PRO A 104 -2.56 -15.75 -2.12
C PRO A 104 -2.66 -14.25 -1.82
N ASP A 105 -1.62 -13.46 -2.10
CA ASP A 105 -1.43 -12.08 -1.63
C ASP A 105 -2.08 -11.02 -2.54
N TYR A 106 -3.33 -11.25 -2.94
CA TYR A 106 -4.06 -10.44 -3.94
C TYR A 106 -4.17 -8.95 -3.60
N LEU A 107 -4.24 -8.60 -2.32
CA LEU A 107 -4.28 -7.20 -1.85
C LEU A 107 -3.03 -6.42 -2.26
N THR A 108 -1.90 -7.11 -2.43
CA THR A 108 -0.63 -6.50 -2.80
C THR A 108 -0.39 -6.49 -4.30
N TYR A 109 -1.42 -6.72 -5.12
CA TYR A 109 -1.26 -6.64 -6.57
C TYR A 109 -0.91 -5.22 -7.03
N PHE A 110 0.27 -5.09 -7.63
CA PHE A 110 0.65 -3.95 -8.44
C PHE A 110 1.20 -4.49 -9.76
N ASN A 111 0.87 -3.82 -10.86
CA ASN A 111 1.38 -4.21 -12.16
C ASN A 111 2.91 -4.00 -12.26
N GLN A 112 3.52 -4.55 -13.30
CA GLN A 112 4.97 -4.52 -13.53
C GLN A 112 5.50 -3.09 -13.72
N VAL A 113 4.69 -2.18 -14.26
CA VAL A 113 5.07 -0.76 -14.44
C VAL A 113 5.23 -0.07 -13.07
N ALA A 114 4.41 -0.45 -12.08
CA ALA A 114 4.53 -0.03 -10.69
C ALA A 114 5.57 -0.86 -9.90
N GLY A 115 6.42 -1.66 -10.56
CA GLY A 115 7.46 -2.46 -9.92
C GLY A 115 6.98 -3.76 -9.27
N GLY A 116 5.74 -4.19 -9.56
CA GLY A 116 5.16 -5.43 -9.05
C GLY A 116 4.77 -5.39 -7.56
N PRO A 117 4.21 -6.48 -7.01
CA PRO A 117 3.77 -6.54 -5.61
C PRO A 117 4.84 -6.14 -4.60
N LYS A 118 6.10 -6.55 -4.85
CA LYS A 118 7.25 -6.25 -3.97
C LYS A 118 7.51 -4.76 -3.76
N ASN A 119 7.18 -3.92 -4.74
CA ASN A 119 7.40 -2.47 -4.68
C ASN A 119 6.10 -1.66 -4.56
N GLY A 120 4.95 -2.34 -4.54
CA GLY A 120 3.63 -1.70 -4.49
C GLY A 120 3.47 -0.70 -3.36
N TYR A 121 3.98 -1.07 -2.18
CA TYR A 121 3.95 -0.24 -0.97
C TYR A 121 4.72 1.09 -1.07
N LYS A 122 5.55 1.27 -2.11
CA LYS A 122 6.23 2.54 -2.39
C LYS A 122 5.30 3.52 -3.11
N HIS A 123 4.21 3.03 -3.70
CA HIS A 123 3.23 3.81 -4.45
C HIS A 123 1.93 4.04 -3.66
N LEU A 124 1.42 2.99 -3.03
CA LEU A 124 0.18 3.03 -2.25
C LEU A 124 0.25 2.02 -1.11
N VAL A 125 -0.14 2.47 0.07
CA VAL A 125 -0.27 1.67 1.29
C VAL A 125 -1.70 1.85 1.83
N ASP A 126 -1.93 1.53 3.11
CA ASP A 126 -3.21 1.54 3.82
C ASP A 126 -3.96 0.18 3.71
N SER A 127 -5.21 0.19 4.16
CA SER A 127 -6.28 -0.78 4.00
C SER A 127 -6.47 -1.34 2.58
N SER A 128 -5.83 -0.76 1.57
CA SER A 128 -5.80 -1.29 0.20
C SER A 128 -4.64 -2.27 -0.05
N LEU A 129 -3.62 -2.28 0.83
CA LEU A 129 -2.44 -3.15 0.77
C LEU A 129 -2.45 -4.19 1.89
N ASP A 130 -2.85 -3.79 3.10
CA ASP A 130 -2.75 -4.60 4.32
C ASP A 130 -3.97 -4.40 5.22
N TRP A 131 -4.43 -5.47 5.86
CA TRP A 131 -5.43 -5.50 6.95
C TRP A 131 -4.98 -6.41 8.12
N GLY A 132 -3.72 -6.82 8.14
CA GLY A 132 -3.15 -7.80 9.05
C GLY A 132 -3.21 -9.23 8.54
N GLN A 133 -3.45 -9.45 7.24
CA GLN A 133 -3.56 -10.79 6.68
C GLN A 133 -2.25 -11.59 6.75
N ASP A 134 -1.11 -10.91 6.89
CA ASP A 134 0.22 -11.52 6.80
C ASP A 134 0.81 -11.99 8.14
N LEU A 135 0.03 -11.98 9.22
CA LEU A 135 0.45 -12.59 10.48
C LEU A 135 0.82 -14.09 10.36
N PRO A 136 0.10 -14.93 9.58
CA PRO A 136 0.54 -16.31 9.34
C PRO A 136 1.89 -16.39 8.60
N ASN A 137 2.10 -15.54 7.60
CA ASN A 137 3.37 -15.46 6.86
C ASN A 137 4.51 -15.02 7.79
N LEU A 138 4.24 -14.07 8.70
CA LEU A 138 5.15 -13.68 9.76
C LEU A 138 5.46 -14.85 10.69
N ARG A 139 4.46 -15.56 11.21
CA ARG A 139 4.68 -16.72 12.09
C ARG A 139 5.56 -17.78 11.42
N SER A 140 5.25 -18.14 10.18
CA SER A 140 6.04 -19.10 9.41
C SER A 140 7.49 -18.63 9.23
N TRP A 141 7.69 -17.35 8.92
CA TRP A 141 9.04 -16.80 8.79
C TRP A 141 9.82 -16.87 10.11
N LEU A 142 9.19 -16.51 11.23
CA LEU A 142 9.81 -16.57 12.56
C LEU A 142 10.25 -18.00 12.92
N ASP A 143 9.44 -19.01 12.60
CA ASP A 143 9.74 -20.42 12.87
C ASP A 143 11.00 -20.94 12.16
N HIS A 144 11.35 -20.34 11.01
CA HIS A 144 12.53 -20.74 10.23
C HIS A 144 13.77 -19.89 10.49
N HIS A 145 13.61 -18.69 11.08
CA HIS A 145 14.69 -17.69 11.14
C HIS A 145 15.05 -17.25 12.56
N LEU A 146 14.15 -17.41 13.54
CA LEU A 146 14.48 -17.13 14.93
C LEU A 146 14.82 -18.43 15.64
N ASP A 147 16.07 -18.50 16.08
CA ASP A 147 16.47 -19.53 17.03
C ASP A 147 15.80 -19.23 18.37
N THR A 148 14.89 -20.09 18.80
CA THR A 148 14.21 -20.01 20.11
C THR A 148 15.18 -20.00 21.30
N SER A 149 16.46 -20.35 21.10
CA SER A 149 17.50 -20.28 22.12
C SER A 149 18.21 -18.91 22.19
N ALA A 150 18.06 -18.05 21.17
CA ALA A 150 18.67 -16.73 21.13
C ALA A 150 17.72 -15.65 21.68
N THR A 151 18.23 -14.82 22.59
CA THR A 151 17.55 -13.66 23.21
C THR A 151 17.32 -12.49 22.25
N THR A 152 17.15 -12.73 20.95
CA THR A 152 16.94 -11.67 19.97
C THR A 152 15.57 -11.04 20.20
N ARG A 153 15.53 -9.76 20.54
CA ARG A 153 14.26 -9.07 20.75
C ARG A 153 13.50 -8.94 19.43
N LEU A 154 12.22 -9.30 19.47
CA LEU A 154 11.29 -9.17 18.37
C LEU A 154 10.38 -7.97 18.62
N TYR A 155 10.32 -7.05 17.67
CA TYR A 155 9.45 -5.89 17.68
C TYR A 155 8.43 -6.00 16.55
N LEU A 156 7.17 -5.67 16.83
CA LEU A 156 6.09 -5.71 15.86
C LEU A 156 5.31 -4.39 15.85
N ALA A 157 5.17 -3.81 14.66
CA ALA A 157 4.23 -2.73 14.37
C ALA A 157 3.44 -3.11 13.13
N TYR A 158 2.19 -3.56 13.28
CA TYR A 158 1.38 -4.01 12.15
C TYR A 158 0.07 -3.23 12.08
N PHE A 159 -0.49 -3.12 10.87
CA PHE A 159 -1.63 -2.26 10.60
C PHE A 159 -3.00 -2.90 10.95
N GLY A 160 -3.07 -4.23 10.97
CA GLY A 160 -4.32 -4.95 11.21
C GLY A 160 -4.83 -4.88 12.65
N THR A 161 -6.00 -5.50 12.87
CA THR A 161 -6.67 -5.53 14.19
C THR A 161 -6.58 -6.89 14.90
N ALA A 162 -6.16 -7.94 14.21
CA ALA A 162 -6.11 -9.29 14.74
C ALA A 162 -4.96 -9.46 15.75
N LEU A 163 -5.22 -10.01 16.94
CA LEU A 163 -4.22 -10.12 18.00
C LEU A 163 -3.04 -11.04 17.57
N PRO A 164 -1.78 -10.55 17.52
CA PRO A 164 -0.63 -11.37 17.11
C PRO A 164 -0.42 -12.62 17.97
N GLY A 165 -0.77 -12.53 19.25
CA GLY A 165 -0.69 -13.66 20.19
C GLY A 165 -1.55 -14.86 19.77
N TRP A 166 -2.66 -14.67 19.05
CA TRP A 166 -3.48 -15.78 18.53
C TRP A 166 -2.77 -16.57 17.42
N TYR A 167 -1.81 -15.95 16.74
CA TYR A 167 -0.96 -16.58 15.74
C TYR A 167 0.36 -17.12 16.35
N GLY A 168 0.48 -17.13 17.69
CA GLY A 168 1.71 -17.56 18.37
C GLY A 168 2.87 -16.59 18.21
N ILE A 169 2.60 -15.30 17.96
CA ILE A 169 3.62 -14.25 17.81
C ILE A 169 3.70 -13.46 19.11
N GLN A 170 4.81 -13.64 19.83
CA GLN A 170 5.14 -12.90 21.04
C GLN A 170 6.19 -11.84 20.70
N ALA A 171 5.74 -10.60 20.49
CA ALA A 171 6.59 -9.49 20.09
C ALA A 171 6.35 -8.28 20.99
N THR A 172 7.39 -7.46 21.16
CA THR A 172 7.28 -6.16 21.83
C THR A 172 6.56 -5.19 20.88
N PRO A 173 5.41 -4.60 21.28
CA PRO A 173 4.72 -3.65 20.44
C PRO A 173 5.53 -2.36 20.28
N LEU A 174 5.54 -1.82 19.07
CA LEU A 174 6.09 -0.50 18.77
C LEU A 174 5.02 0.60 18.94
N PRO A 175 5.41 1.88 19.12
CA PRO A 175 4.45 2.96 19.31
C PRO A 175 3.62 3.20 18.05
N LEU A 176 2.39 2.69 18.03
CA LEU A 176 1.42 2.89 16.96
C LEU A 176 0.43 4.01 17.31
N ASP A 177 -0.07 4.03 18.55
CA ASP A 177 -1.08 4.95 19.06
C ASP A 177 -0.91 5.26 20.57
N SER A 178 -1.69 6.22 21.09
CA SER A 178 -1.69 6.73 22.47
C SER A 178 -2.01 5.72 23.58
N SER A 179 -2.34 4.48 23.22
CA SER A 179 -2.75 3.47 24.19
C SER A 179 -1.59 2.86 24.98
N VAL A 180 -0.33 3.04 24.55
CA VAL A 180 0.83 2.43 25.23
C VAL A 180 1.47 3.41 26.22
N GLN A 181 1.06 3.32 27.48
CA GLN A 181 1.49 4.22 28.56
C GLN A 181 2.98 4.16 28.91
N LYS A 182 3.70 3.07 28.58
CA LYS A 182 5.13 2.93 28.88
C LYS A 182 5.82 2.01 27.89
N LEU A 183 6.41 2.60 26.85
CA LEU A 183 7.16 1.86 25.84
C LEU A 183 8.61 1.66 26.27
N SER A 184 9.09 0.43 26.14
CA SER A 184 10.48 0.05 26.37
C SER A 184 11.45 0.84 25.47
N PRO A 185 12.71 1.03 25.89
CA PRO A 185 13.73 1.51 24.97
C PRO A 185 13.82 0.61 23.73
N LEU A 186 14.01 1.22 22.56
CA LEU A 186 14.34 0.48 21.35
C LEU A 186 15.73 -0.11 21.55
N GLU A 187 15.88 -1.39 21.26
CA GLU A 187 17.13 -2.13 21.42
C GLU A 187 17.44 -2.93 20.14
N PRO A 188 18.68 -3.40 19.96
CA PRO A 188 19.03 -4.29 18.87
C PRO A 188 18.12 -5.51 18.81
N GLY A 189 17.75 -5.91 17.59
CA GLY A 189 16.80 -7.00 17.39
C GLY A 189 16.18 -7.02 16.00
N THR A 190 15.13 -7.81 15.88
CA THR A 190 14.34 -7.99 14.67
C THR A 190 13.10 -7.09 14.74
N TYR A 191 12.91 -6.25 13.72
CA TYR A 191 11.82 -5.30 13.60
C TYR A 191 10.92 -5.72 12.44
N CYS A 192 9.70 -6.12 12.75
CA CYS A 192 8.67 -6.47 11.78
C CYS A 192 7.67 -5.32 11.71
N ILE A 193 7.61 -4.62 10.57
CA ILE A 193 6.82 -3.39 10.40
C ILE A 193 5.95 -3.52 9.17
N SER A 194 4.62 -3.44 9.32
CA SER A 194 3.70 -3.32 8.18
C SER A 194 4.05 -2.08 7.35
N ALA A 195 3.96 -2.20 6.03
CA ALA A 195 4.26 -1.15 5.09
C ALA A 195 3.50 0.15 5.37
N THR A 196 2.21 0.07 5.71
CA THR A 196 1.39 1.24 6.09
C THR A 196 1.97 1.99 7.30
N ILE A 197 2.46 1.24 8.29
CA ILE A 197 3.08 1.80 9.49
C ILE A 197 4.45 2.38 9.16
N LEU A 198 5.24 1.71 8.31
CA LEU A 198 6.53 2.22 7.84
C LEU A 198 6.37 3.57 7.10
N GLN A 199 5.30 3.74 6.33
CA GLN A 199 4.99 5.01 5.65
C GLN A 199 4.38 6.07 6.57
N GLN A 200 4.09 5.74 7.85
CA GLN A 200 3.58 6.67 8.86
C GLN A 200 2.26 7.35 8.46
N VAL A 201 1.38 6.67 7.70
CA VAL A 201 0.14 7.27 7.16
C VAL A 201 -0.79 7.82 8.25
N TYR A 202 -0.93 7.08 9.35
CA TYR A 202 -1.81 7.43 10.47
C TYR A 202 -1.07 8.08 11.64
N SER A 203 0.21 8.41 11.46
CA SER A 203 1.03 9.06 12.48
C SER A 203 0.86 10.58 12.45
N PHE A 204 1.08 11.23 13.59
CA PHE A 204 1.24 12.69 13.66
C PHE A 204 2.46 13.20 12.87
N TYR A 205 3.40 12.31 12.55
CA TYR A 205 4.63 12.60 11.80
C TYR A 205 4.62 11.90 10.43
N HIS A 206 3.56 12.15 9.67
CA HIS A 206 3.31 11.49 8.39
C HIS A 206 4.25 11.94 7.27
N GLY A 207 4.54 11.03 6.33
CA GLY A 207 5.33 11.33 5.14
C GLY A 207 6.84 11.35 5.39
N ARG A 208 7.55 12.16 4.58
CA ARG A 208 9.02 12.25 4.63
C ARG A 208 9.50 12.94 5.90
N TRP A 209 10.65 12.52 6.40
CA TRP A 209 11.30 13.14 7.55
C TRP A 209 11.75 14.56 7.18
N THR A 210 11.29 15.54 7.96
CA THR A 210 11.53 16.96 7.70
C THR A 210 12.47 17.56 8.74
N GLY A 211 13.05 18.73 8.42
CA GLY A 211 13.82 19.50 9.40
C GLY A 211 13.00 19.86 10.64
N GLN A 212 11.70 20.13 10.49
CA GLN A 212 10.79 20.39 11.60
C GLN A 212 10.67 19.18 12.55
N TYR A 213 10.54 17.97 12.00
CA TYR A 213 10.49 16.73 12.79
C TYR A 213 11.82 16.48 13.50
N GLU A 214 12.96 16.71 12.83
CA GLU A 214 14.27 16.58 13.45
C GLU A 214 14.44 17.58 14.61
N SER A 215 14.07 18.85 14.43
CA SER A 215 14.14 19.86 15.51
C SER A 215 13.25 19.49 16.70
N ALA A 216 12.02 19.03 16.44
CA ALA A 216 11.11 18.56 17.49
C ALA A 216 11.68 17.35 18.25
N TYR A 217 12.26 16.40 17.52
CA TYR A 217 12.88 15.20 18.10
C TYR A 217 14.11 15.55 18.95
N ARG A 218 15.01 16.42 18.47
CA ARG A 218 16.17 16.87 19.25
C ARG A 218 15.77 17.61 20.51
N LEU A 219 14.78 18.51 20.44
CA LEU A 219 14.24 19.19 21.60
C LEU A 219 13.64 18.20 22.62
N ALA A 220 12.88 17.22 22.16
CA ALA A 220 12.29 16.19 23.00
C ALA A 220 13.38 15.31 23.68
N LEU A 221 14.45 14.96 22.95
CA LEU A 221 15.61 14.24 23.51
C LEU A 221 16.30 15.06 24.61
N THR A 222 16.61 16.33 24.34
CA THR A 222 17.26 17.22 25.32
C THR A 222 16.42 17.33 26.60
N ARG A 223 15.10 17.51 26.47
CA ARG A 223 14.19 17.56 27.63
C ARG A 223 14.17 16.25 28.42
N ALA A 224 14.20 15.10 27.75
CA ALA A 224 14.21 13.80 28.41
C ALA A 224 15.53 13.54 29.18
N VAL A 225 16.67 13.95 28.63
CA VAL A 225 17.98 13.85 29.29
C VAL A 225 18.05 14.73 30.53
N HIS A 226 17.54 15.97 30.43
CA HIS A 226 17.65 16.94 31.52
C HIS A 226 16.59 16.82 32.61
N ARG A 227 15.61 15.90 32.51
CA ARG A 227 14.47 15.71 33.44
C ARG A 227 14.12 17.01 34.17
N PHE A 228 13.59 18.00 33.44
CA PHE A 228 12.89 19.07 34.14
C PHE A 228 11.79 18.42 34.99
N ASP A 229 11.75 18.74 36.29
CA ASP A 229 10.65 18.45 37.21
C ASP A 229 9.38 19.15 36.70
N LEU A 230 8.82 18.61 35.62
CA LEU A 230 7.55 19.03 35.10
C LEU A 230 6.47 18.37 35.96
N PRO A 231 5.41 19.11 36.33
CA PRO A 231 4.29 18.54 37.07
C PRO A 231 3.74 17.32 36.32
N ALA A 232 3.26 16.31 37.05
CA ALA A 232 2.94 14.97 36.55
C ALA A 232 2.00 14.92 35.32
N ASN A 233 1.28 16.00 35.02
CA ASN A 233 0.43 16.12 33.84
C ASN A 233 1.20 16.35 32.52
N ASP A 234 2.39 16.98 32.57
CA ASP A 234 3.20 17.27 31.39
C ASP A 234 4.18 16.14 31.03
N SER A 235 4.51 15.26 31.98
CA SER A 235 5.47 14.16 31.76
C SER A 235 4.95 13.08 30.81
N VAL A 236 3.64 12.80 30.86
CA VAL A 236 2.97 11.83 29.97
C VAL A 236 2.92 12.35 28.54
N ILE A 237 2.50 13.61 28.35
CA ILE A 237 2.41 14.27 27.04
C ILE A 237 3.81 14.36 26.37
N ASN A 238 4.86 14.60 27.15
CA ASN A 238 6.23 14.71 26.64
C ASN A 238 6.88 13.35 26.32
N GLY A 239 6.69 12.34 27.18
CA GLY A 239 7.26 11.00 26.97
C GLY A 239 6.65 10.30 25.76
N GLU A 240 5.33 10.40 25.61
CA GLU A 240 4.59 9.84 24.48
C GLU A 240 5.00 10.49 23.14
N SER A 241 5.17 11.82 23.14
CA SER A 241 5.64 12.57 21.98
C SER A 241 7.07 12.17 21.55
N LEU A 242 7.98 11.99 22.51
CA LEU A 242 9.35 11.53 22.21
C LEU A 242 9.35 10.14 21.60
N GLN A 243 8.56 9.22 22.14
CA GLN A 243 8.50 7.83 21.66
C GLN A 243 7.98 7.74 20.22
N ARG A 244 6.95 8.50 19.89
CA ARG A 244 6.40 8.60 18.53
C ARG A 244 7.40 9.21 17.56
N LEU A 245 8.05 10.31 17.94
CA LEU A 245 9.12 10.91 17.12
C LEU A 245 10.29 9.94 16.91
N ARG A 246 10.68 9.21 17.97
CA ARG A 246 11.74 8.19 17.91
C ARG A 246 11.40 7.09 16.92
N PHE A 247 10.18 6.58 16.95
CA PHE A 247 9.74 5.54 16.02
C PHE A 247 9.53 6.06 14.60
N ALA A 248 8.96 7.25 14.43
CA ALA A 248 8.84 7.89 13.12
C ALA A 248 10.22 8.14 12.47
N ARG A 249 11.21 8.56 13.27
CA ARG A 249 12.61 8.71 12.81
C ARG A 249 13.21 7.38 12.41
N LEU A 250 12.99 6.33 13.20
CA LEU A 250 13.41 4.98 12.85
C LEU A 250 12.77 4.54 11.52
N CYS A 251 11.47 4.76 11.33
CA CYS A 251 10.80 4.45 10.07
C CYS A 251 11.42 5.19 8.88
N ALA A 252 11.75 6.48 9.04
CA ALA A 252 12.43 7.26 8.01
C ALA A 252 13.83 6.73 7.66
N TYR A 253 14.57 6.21 8.64
CA TYR A 253 15.83 5.51 8.40
C TYR A 253 15.59 4.18 7.65
N LEU A 254 14.61 3.38 8.09
CA LEU A 254 14.30 2.08 7.49
C LEU A 254 13.76 2.18 6.06
N ARG A 255 13.04 3.25 5.69
CA ARG A 255 12.59 3.49 4.30
C ARG A 255 13.73 3.61 3.29
N GLN A 256 14.94 3.95 3.74
CA GLN A 256 16.15 4.03 2.91
C GLN A 256 16.93 2.71 2.87
N ARG A 257 16.40 1.64 3.46
CA ARG A 257 17.05 0.34 3.55
C ARG A 257 16.21 -0.74 2.89
N GLU A 258 16.89 -1.69 2.28
CA GLU A 258 16.25 -2.93 1.84
C GLU A 258 15.97 -3.82 3.06
N PRO A 259 14.73 -4.33 3.21
CA PRO A 259 14.40 -5.27 4.28
C PRO A 259 15.07 -6.61 4.04
N ILE A 260 15.31 -7.38 5.11
CA ILE A 260 15.82 -8.75 5.00
C ILE A 260 14.74 -9.73 4.52
N ALA A 261 13.46 -9.38 4.71
CA ALA A 261 12.33 -10.11 4.17
C ALA A 261 11.13 -9.18 3.96
N ASN A 262 10.31 -9.47 2.95
CA ASN A 262 9.05 -8.78 2.68
C ASN A 262 7.93 -9.84 2.61
N LEU A 263 7.20 -9.99 3.71
CA LEU A 263 6.26 -11.08 3.94
C LEU A 263 4.89 -10.67 3.41
N GLY A 264 4.34 -11.47 2.49
CA GLY A 264 3.11 -11.17 1.76
C GLY A 264 3.09 -9.82 1.04
N ASN A 265 4.28 -9.22 0.83
CA ASN A 265 4.46 -7.86 0.35
C ASN A 265 3.85 -6.76 1.25
N SER A 266 3.51 -7.06 2.50
CA SER A 266 2.91 -6.10 3.43
C SER A 266 3.68 -5.92 4.74
N ILE A 267 4.39 -6.94 5.24
CA ILE A 267 5.21 -6.85 6.46
C ILE A 267 6.69 -6.89 6.10
N LEU A 268 7.40 -5.82 6.41
CA LEU A 268 8.82 -5.64 6.12
C LEU A 268 9.62 -6.00 7.37
N VAL A 269 10.61 -6.88 7.22
CA VAL A 269 11.46 -7.35 8.32
C VAL A 269 12.83 -6.72 8.21
N PHE A 270 13.32 -6.17 9.32
CA PHE A 270 14.65 -5.57 9.43
C PHE A 270 15.39 -6.17 10.62
N GLN A 271 16.68 -6.44 10.45
CA GLN A 271 17.57 -6.75 11.56
C GLN A 271 18.40 -5.52 11.86
N LEU A 272 18.38 -5.05 13.11
CA LEU A 272 19.16 -3.89 13.55
C LEU A 272 20.11 -4.27 14.66
N ASN A 273 21.40 -4.00 14.45
CA ASN A 273 22.40 -4.00 15.51
C ASN A 273 22.46 -2.62 16.21
N GLN A 274 23.26 -2.52 17.28
CA GLN A 274 23.38 -1.29 18.07
C GLN A 274 23.85 -0.09 17.23
N ARG A 275 24.83 -0.30 16.34
CA ARG A 275 25.37 0.77 15.50
C ARG A 275 24.33 1.31 14.52
N GLU A 276 23.55 0.43 13.90
CA GLU A 276 22.48 0.81 12.98
C GLU A 276 21.36 1.53 13.72
N LEU A 277 21.03 1.08 14.93
CA LEU A 277 20.06 1.75 15.78
C LEU A 277 20.54 3.14 16.21
N ASP A 278 21.80 3.29 16.61
CA ASP A 278 22.38 4.58 16.97
C ASP A 278 22.42 5.52 15.76
N GLN A 279 22.72 5.01 14.57
CA GLN A 279 22.63 5.78 13.33
C GLN A 279 21.19 6.24 13.06
N ALA A 280 20.22 5.32 13.20
CA ALA A 280 18.81 5.59 13.00
C ALA A 280 18.22 6.58 14.00
N LEU A 281 18.77 6.64 15.22
CA LEU A 281 18.22 7.46 16.31
C LEU A 281 19.02 8.74 16.61
N TYR A 282 20.32 8.78 16.31
CA TYR A 282 21.19 9.90 16.69
C TYR A 282 22.07 10.41 15.55
N GLY A 283 22.27 9.61 14.50
CA GLY A 283 23.06 9.97 13.32
C GLY A 283 22.48 11.13 12.50
N PRO A 284 23.02 11.38 11.30
CA PRO A 284 22.53 12.43 10.41
C PRO A 284 21.01 12.31 10.18
N PRO A 285 20.29 13.44 10.00
CA PRO A 285 18.85 13.40 9.82
C PRO A 285 18.46 12.55 8.59
N PRO A 286 17.62 11.51 8.75
CA PRO A 286 17.21 10.65 7.64
C PRO A 286 16.42 11.46 6.60
N GLU A 287 16.54 11.10 5.31
CA GLU A 287 15.80 11.70 4.19
C GLU A 287 16.06 13.20 3.92
N LEU A 288 16.89 13.87 4.73
CA LEU A 288 17.35 15.26 4.55
C LEU A 288 18.78 15.35 3.99
N ALA A 289 19.52 14.24 3.99
CA ALA A 289 20.79 14.18 3.30
C ALA A 289 20.57 14.36 1.78
N PRO A 290 21.43 15.13 1.08
CA PRO A 290 21.36 15.18 -0.38
C PRO A 290 21.51 13.76 -0.93
N SER A 291 20.64 13.39 -1.87
CA SER A 291 20.76 12.14 -2.61
C SER A 291 22.15 12.12 -3.26
N LEU A 292 22.99 11.17 -2.86
CA LEU A 292 24.26 10.87 -3.53
C LEU A 292 24.00 10.39 -4.96
#